data_AF-A0A9P7F8T6-F1
#
_entry.id   AF-A0A9P7F8T6-F1
#
_cell.length_a   1.000
_cell.length_b   1.000
_cell.length_c   1.000
_cell.angle_alpha   90.00
_cell.angle_beta   90.00
_cell.angle_gamma   90.00
#
_symmetry.space_group_name_H-M   'P 1'
#
loop_
_entity.id
_entity.type
_entity.pdbx_description
1 polymer ?
#
loop_
_entity_poly.entity_id
_entity_poly.type
_entity_poly.pdbx_seq_one_letter_code
_entity_poly.pdbx_strand_id
1 'polypeptide(L)'
;MSGNNLESEEEVQKHLPLNREEVAVLESHLEKWDNALGKDRNKVWKDATMEARLKTPKMDAAKLRSRKTNHGEKKDAKAPINLGRKWTYQMVVGTLWKKELLKKIEDETGVKAGEKDMMKHYSKYLGEMVKSLTEVEVEEATEQAVEWNKQGVPPDVQADTARRKSEDIL
;
A
#
# COMPACT_ATOMS: atom_id res chain seq x y z
N MET A 1 56.09 27.11 5.41
CA MET A 1 56.94 26.04 4.85
C MET A 1 56.60 24.77 5.63
N SER A 2 55.42 24.20 5.45
CA SER A 2 55.02 23.30 4.34
C SER A 2 55.65 21.92 4.47
N GLY A 3 54.80 20.88 4.47
CA GLY A 3 55.19 19.48 4.38
C GLY A 3 54.60 18.63 5.51
N ASN A 4 53.27 18.48 5.59
CA ASN A 4 52.47 17.45 4.91
C ASN A 4 52.19 16.26 5.82
N ASN A 5 51.09 16.40 6.54
CA ASN A 5 50.34 15.33 7.18
C ASN A 5 49.81 14.42 6.05
N LEU A 6 50.38 13.23 5.91
CA LEU A 6 49.91 12.19 4.99
C LEU A 6 48.91 11.30 5.74
N GLU A 7 47.80 11.90 6.15
CA GLU A 7 46.56 11.17 6.47
C GLU A 7 45.61 11.43 5.32
N SER A 8 45.47 10.45 4.43
CA SER A 8 44.34 10.38 3.52
C SER A 8 43.96 8.93 3.28
N GLU A 9 42.92 8.52 4.00
CA GLU A 9 41.78 7.79 3.46
C GLU A 9 42.06 6.38 2.91
N GLU A 10 42.39 5.44 3.80
CA GLU A 10 42.01 4.04 3.59
C GLU A 10 40.56 3.82 4.08
N GLU A 11 39.59 4.44 3.40
CA GLU A 11 38.18 4.07 3.57
C GLU A 11 37.75 3.01 2.54
N VAL A 12 37.68 1.76 3.03
CA VAL A 12 36.58 0.81 2.80
C VAL A 12 36.08 0.65 1.35
N GLN A 13 36.75 -0.18 0.54
CA GLN A 13 36.10 -0.84 -0.60
C GLN A 13 35.65 -2.26 -0.23
N LYS A 14 34.43 -2.36 0.33
CA LYS A 14 33.72 -3.61 0.65
C LYS A 14 33.11 -4.33 -0.57
N HIS A 15 33.52 -3.98 -1.79
CA HIS A 15 33.04 -4.62 -3.01
C HIS A 15 34.22 -5.14 -3.80
N LEU A 16 34.15 -6.42 -4.21
CA LEU A 16 35.10 -6.97 -5.18
C LEU A 16 35.04 -6.05 -6.42
N PRO A 17 36.18 -5.50 -6.89
CA PRO A 17 36.17 -4.62 -8.05
C PRO A 17 35.64 -5.39 -9.26
N LEU A 18 34.81 -4.72 -10.07
CA LEU A 18 34.37 -5.26 -11.35
C LEU A 18 35.59 -5.68 -12.16
N ASN A 19 35.50 -6.83 -12.82
CA ASN A 19 36.59 -7.33 -13.66
C ASN A 19 36.81 -6.36 -14.84
N ARG A 20 38.05 -6.21 -15.32
CA ARG A 20 38.38 -5.32 -16.45
C ARG A 20 37.56 -5.63 -17.71
N GLU A 21 37.25 -6.91 -17.93
CA GLU A 21 36.38 -7.34 -19.03
C GLU A 21 34.92 -6.92 -18.84
N GLU A 22 34.42 -6.92 -17.60
CA GLU A 22 33.06 -6.44 -17.30
C GLU A 22 32.95 -4.93 -17.53
N VAL A 23 33.97 -4.19 -17.10
CA VAL A 23 34.04 -2.73 -17.28
C VAL A 23 34.04 -2.37 -18.77
N ALA A 24 34.87 -3.04 -19.59
CA ALA A 24 34.90 -2.80 -21.03
C ALA A 24 33.55 -3.09 -21.72
N VAL A 25 32.84 -4.13 -21.29
CA VAL A 25 31.49 -4.45 -21.81
C VAL A 25 30.48 -3.37 -21.44
N LEU A 26 30.51 -2.88 -20.19
CA LEU A 26 29.62 -1.82 -19.73
C LEU A 26 29.92 -0.48 -20.41
N GLU A 27 31.20 -0.14 -20.60
CA GLU A 27 31.65 1.06 -21.31
C GLU A 27 31.19 1.05 -22.78
N SER A 28 31.22 -0.11 -23.46
CA SER A 28 30.74 -0.22 -24.84
C SER A 28 29.23 0.04 -25.01
N HIS A 29 28.46 -0.08 -23.93
CA HIS A 29 27.01 0.16 -23.92
C HIS A 29 26.65 1.58 -23.45
N LEU A 30 27.63 2.35 -22.96
CA LEU A 30 27.44 3.65 -22.33
C LEU A 30 26.93 4.69 -23.35
N GLU A 31 27.53 4.74 -24.54
CA GLU A 31 27.08 5.61 -25.63
C GLU A 31 25.65 5.28 -26.09
N LYS A 32 25.29 3.99 -26.13
CA LYS A 32 23.92 3.56 -26.47
C LYS A 32 22.92 3.91 -25.36
N TRP A 33 23.36 3.89 -24.11
CA TRP A 33 22.53 4.20 -22.94
C TRP A 33 22.27 5.69 -22.78
N ASP A 34 23.27 6.54 -23.07
CA ASP A 34 23.13 8.00 -23.05
C ASP A 34 22.19 8.52 -24.15
N ASN A 35 22.20 7.86 -25.31
CA ASN A 35 21.33 8.19 -26.43
C ASN A 35 19.90 7.62 -26.31
N ALA A 36 19.63 6.75 -25.32
CA ALA A 36 18.33 6.09 -25.14
C ALA A 36 17.49 6.73 -24.03
N LEU A 37 16.17 6.83 -24.24
CA LEU A 37 15.23 7.37 -23.27
C LEU A 37 14.20 6.32 -22.81
N GLY A 38 13.75 6.45 -21.56
CA GLY A 38 12.64 5.66 -21.02
C GLY A 38 12.84 4.14 -21.10
N LYS A 39 11.93 3.44 -21.79
CA LYS A 39 11.91 1.97 -21.86
C LYS A 39 13.09 1.39 -22.64
N ASP A 40 13.61 2.12 -23.64
CA ASP A 40 14.72 1.66 -24.46
C ASP A 40 16.04 1.71 -23.68
N ARG A 41 16.19 2.69 -22.79
CA ARG A 41 17.32 2.77 -21.86
C ARG A 41 17.39 1.57 -20.91
N ASN A 42 16.24 1.12 -20.42
CA ASN A 42 16.13 -0.09 -19.60
C ASN A 42 16.47 -1.36 -20.40
N LYS A 43 16.19 -1.39 -21.70
CA LYS A 43 16.57 -2.50 -22.57
C LYS A 43 18.09 -2.56 -22.74
N VAL A 44 18.73 -1.43 -23.08
CA VAL A 44 20.20 -1.32 -23.17
C VAL A 44 20.87 -1.73 -21.85
N TRP A 45 20.32 -1.30 -20.71
CA TRP A 45 20.84 -1.71 -19.40
C TRP A 45 20.75 -3.23 -19.15
N LYS A 46 19.63 -3.85 -19.52
CA LYS A 46 19.46 -5.32 -19.40
C LYS A 46 20.44 -6.07 -20.28
N ASP A 47 20.59 -5.64 -21.53
CA ASP A 47 21.49 -6.27 -22.49
C ASP A 47 22.95 -6.18 -22.00
N ALA A 48 23.39 -4.97 -21.61
CA ALA A 48 24.71 -4.75 -21.01
C ALA A 48 24.95 -5.60 -19.74
N THR A 49 23.93 -5.73 -18.89
CA THR A 49 24.01 -6.53 -17.67
C THR A 49 24.12 -8.03 -17.98
N MET A 50 23.42 -8.51 -19.00
CA MET A 50 23.49 -9.92 -19.43
C MET A 50 24.87 -10.25 -20.01
N GLU A 51 25.43 -9.38 -20.83
CA GLU A 51 26.77 -9.56 -21.41
C GLU A 51 27.86 -9.49 -20.35
N ALA A 52 27.81 -8.50 -19.44
CA ALA A 52 28.76 -8.39 -18.35
C ALA A 52 28.73 -9.63 -17.43
N ARG A 53 27.55 -10.20 -17.17
CA ARG A 53 27.41 -11.45 -16.40
C ARG A 53 28.14 -12.64 -17.02
N LEU A 54 28.26 -12.71 -18.35
CA LEU A 54 29.03 -13.78 -19.00
C LEU A 54 30.53 -13.65 -18.73
N LYS A 55 31.01 -12.43 -18.47
CA LYS A 55 32.39 -12.13 -18.11
C LYS A 55 32.67 -12.21 -16.62
N THR A 56 31.62 -12.29 -15.80
CA THR A 56 31.79 -12.36 -14.35
C THR A 56 32.42 -13.68 -13.90
N PRO A 57 33.45 -13.64 -13.04
CA PRO A 57 33.94 -14.86 -12.40
C PRO A 57 32.82 -15.46 -11.56
N LYS A 58 32.59 -16.78 -11.73
CA LYS A 58 31.55 -17.49 -10.97
C LYS A 58 31.82 -17.35 -9.48
N MET A 59 30.90 -16.69 -8.78
CA MET A 59 30.96 -16.56 -7.33
C MET A 59 30.96 -17.94 -6.67
N ASP A 60 31.82 -18.14 -5.67
CA ASP A 60 31.89 -19.40 -4.93
C ASP A 60 30.52 -19.76 -4.33
N ALA A 61 30.05 -20.97 -4.64
CA ALA A 61 28.79 -21.52 -4.17
C ALA A 61 28.71 -21.60 -2.64
N ALA A 62 29.84 -21.73 -1.93
CA ALA A 62 29.87 -21.68 -0.47
C ALA A 62 29.56 -20.27 0.05
N LYS A 63 30.18 -19.24 -0.56
CA LYS A 63 29.93 -17.83 -0.23
C LYS A 63 28.50 -17.41 -0.56
N LEU A 64 27.94 -17.92 -1.65
CA LEU A 64 26.56 -17.67 -2.07
C LEU A 64 25.54 -18.33 -1.12
N ARG A 65 25.85 -19.52 -0.60
CA ARG A 65 25.05 -20.19 0.46
C ARG A 65 25.12 -19.44 1.78
N SER A 66 26.31 -19.02 2.21
CA SER A 66 26.52 -18.23 3.43
C SER A 66 25.76 -16.88 3.40
N ARG A 67 25.74 -16.22 2.23
CA ARG A 67 24.95 -15.00 2.03
C ARG A 67 23.44 -15.26 2.15
N LYS A 68 22.93 -16.38 1.62
CA LYS A 68 21.51 -16.75 1.73
C LYS A 68 21.10 -17.02 3.18
N THR A 69 21.98 -17.61 4.00
CA THR A 69 21.71 -17.87 5.42
C THR A 69 21.80 -16.61 6.29
N ASN A 70 22.66 -15.64 5.94
CA ASN A 70 22.77 -14.36 6.67
C ASN A 70 21.70 -13.31 6.31
N HIS A 71 21.01 -13.46 5.16
CA HIS A 71 19.84 -12.65 4.83
C HIS A 71 18.53 -13.18 5.42
N GLY A 72 18.61 -14.19 6.29
CA GLY A 72 17.53 -14.57 7.19
C GLY A 72 17.41 -13.57 8.33
N GLU A 73 17.16 -12.30 8.02
CA GLU A 73 16.64 -11.35 8.99
C GLU A 73 15.41 -12.01 9.60
N LYS A 74 15.49 -12.35 10.89
CA LYS A 74 14.36 -12.89 11.64
C LYS A 74 13.28 -11.82 11.57
N LYS A 75 12.34 -11.97 10.64
CA LYS A 75 11.18 -11.09 10.59
C LYS A 75 10.46 -11.33 11.91
N ASP A 76 10.49 -10.34 12.78
CA ASP A 76 9.63 -10.32 13.96
C ASP A 76 8.21 -10.68 13.50
N ALA A 77 7.52 -11.50 14.30
CA ALA A 77 6.14 -11.84 14.01
C ALA A 77 5.37 -10.53 13.84
N LYS A 78 4.92 -10.25 12.61
CA LYS A 78 4.11 -9.07 12.33
C LYS A 78 2.93 -9.11 13.30
N ALA A 79 2.62 -7.97 13.90
CA ALA A 79 1.43 -7.84 14.73
C ALA A 79 0.23 -8.44 13.97
N PRO A 80 -0.68 -9.17 14.65
CA PRO A 80 -1.84 -9.76 14.01
C PRO A 80 -2.54 -8.67 13.20
N ILE A 81 -2.63 -8.88 11.89
CA ILE A 81 -3.34 -8.00 11.00
C ILE A 81 -4.80 -8.11 11.42
N ASN A 82 -5.39 -7.07 12.00
CA ASN A 82 -6.83 -7.03 12.23
C ASN A 82 -7.50 -7.16 10.86
N LEU A 83 -8.00 -8.36 10.54
CA LEU A 83 -8.57 -8.71 9.22
C LEU A 83 -9.92 -8.01 8.95
N GLY A 84 -10.38 -7.15 9.87
CA GLY A 84 -11.59 -6.35 9.74
C GLY A 84 -11.31 -4.93 9.27
N ARG A 85 -12.17 -4.42 8.39
CA ARG A 85 -12.23 -2.99 8.06
C ARG A 85 -12.57 -2.21 9.34
N LYS A 86 -11.76 -1.21 9.70
CA LYS A 86 -12.06 -0.31 10.82
C LYS A 86 -13.29 0.55 10.53
N TRP A 87 -14.12 0.73 11.54
CA TRP A 87 -15.23 1.68 11.54
C TRP A 87 -14.72 3.11 11.52
N THR A 88 -15.34 3.93 10.70
CA THR A 88 -15.17 5.39 10.67
C THR A 88 -16.45 6.05 11.15
N TYR A 89 -16.38 7.31 11.58
CA TYR A 89 -17.56 8.07 12.00
C TYR A 89 -18.66 8.08 10.91
N GLN A 90 -18.28 8.20 9.63
CA GLN A 90 -19.23 8.15 8.50
C GLN A 90 -19.98 6.82 8.43
N MET A 91 -19.32 5.71 8.78
CA MET A 91 -19.97 4.40 8.83
C MET A 91 -20.92 4.30 10.01
N VAL A 92 -20.56 4.85 11.17
CA VAL A 92 -21.43 4.90 12.36
C VAL A 92 -22.69 5.70 12.05
N VAL A 93 -22.53 6.93 11.57
CA VAL A 93 -23.63 7.82 11.17
C VAL A 93 -24.49 7.15 10.10
N GLY A 94 -23.89 6.66 9.02
CA GLY A 94 -24.63 6.01 7.94
C GLY A 94 -25.38 4.75 8.38
N THR A 95 -24.96 4.10 9.46
CA THR A 95 -25.64 2.93 10.02
C THR A 95 -26.80 3.31 10.93
N LEU A 96 -26.58 4.29 11.82
CA LEU A 96 -27.60 4.78 12.75
C LEU A 96 -28.74 5.51 12.01
N TRP A 97 -28.39 6.36 11.05
CA TRP A 97 -29.33 7.24 10.33
C TRP A 97 -29.87 6.59 9.06
N LYS A 98 -29.53 5.32 8.81
CA LYS A 98 -29.88 4.62 7.57
C LYS A 98 -31.37 4.67 7.28
N LYS A 99 -32.21 4.43 8.29
CA LYS A 99 -33.67 4.40 8.12
C LYS A 99 -34.23 5.76 7.70
N GLU A 100 -33.72 6.82 8.30
CA GLU A 100 -34.10 8.19 7.97
C GLU A 100 -33.64 8.57 6.57
N LEU A 101 -32.41 8.18 6.21
CA LEU A 101 -31.87 8.42 4.88
C LEU A 101 -32.67 7.68 3.80
N LEU A 102 -33.03 6.42 4.03
CA LEU A 102 -33.86 5.64 3.11
C LEU A 102 -35.23 6.30 2.91
N LYS A 103 -35.87 6.72 4.01
CA LYS A 103 -37.17 7.41 3.95
C LYS A 103 -37.07 8.73 3.18
N LYS A 104 -36.03 9.53 3.46
CA LYS A 104 -35.79 10.80 2.76
C LYS A 104 -35.58 10.60 1.25
N ILE A 105 -34.88 9.53 0.86
CA ILE A 105 -34.69 9.20 -0.56
C ILE A 105 -35.99 8.78 -1.21
N GLU A 106 -36.79 7.94 -0.56
CA GLU A 106 -38.11 7.55 -1.06
C GLU A 106 -39.03 8.76 -1.20
N ASP A 107 -39.05 9.67 -0.22
CA ASP A 107 -39.87 10.88 -0.23
C ASP A 107 -39.44 11.88 -1.33
N GLU A 108 -38.14 12.10 -1.52
CA GLU A 108 -37.64 13.11 -2.48
C GLU A 108 -37.52 12.61 -3.91
N THR A 109 -37.21 11.33 -4.10
CA THR A 109 -36.92 10.76 -5.44
C THR A 109 -37.92 9.72 -5.89
N GLY A 110 -38.76 9.20 -4.99
CA GLY A 110 -39.67 8.09 -5.25
C GLY A 110 -38.97 6.73 -5.44
N VAL A 111 -37.64 6.69 -5.37
CA VAL A 111 -36.83 5.48 -5.57
C VAL A 111 -36.90 4.62 -4.31
N LYS A 112 -37.36 3.39 -4.45
CA LYS A 112 -37.49 2.45 -3.33
C LYS A 112 -36.19 1.71 -3.04
N ALA A 113 -36.09 1.23 -1.82
CA ALA A 113 -35.03 0.29 -1.43
C ALA A 113 -35.04 -0.94 -2.37
N GLY A 114 -33.89 -1.27 -2.95
CA GLY A 114 -33.74 -2.40 -3.90
C GLY A 114 -33.70 -1.99 -5.37
N GLU A 115 -34.04 -0.74 -5.71
CA GLU A 115 -33.92 -0.26 -7.09
C GLU A 115 -32.47 0.06 -7.48
N LYS A 116 -32.14 -0.09 -8.77
CA LYS A 116 -30.77 0.03 -9.29
C LYS A 116 -30.12 1.38 -9.00
N ASP A 117 -30.91 2.45 -8.99
CA ASP A 117 -30.41 3.81 -8.75
C ASP A 117 -30.39 4.21 -7.26
N MET A 118 -30.98 3.40 -6.37
CA MET A 118 -31.06 3.65 -4.93
C MET A 118 -29.68 3.88 -4.31
N MET A 119 -28.67 3.10 -4.72
CA MET A 119 -27.31 3.22 -4.18
C MET A 119 -26.63 4.54 -4.54
N LYS A 120 -26.95 5.12 -5.70
CA LYS A 120 -26.41 6.43 -6.10
C LYS A 120 -26.99 7.54 -5.23
N HIS A 121 -28.30 7.51 -5.01
CA HIS A 121 -28.98 8.43 -4.10
C HIS A 121 -28.44 8.26 -2.68
N TYR A 122 -28.37 7.03 -2.18
CA TYR A 122 -27.82 6.74 -0.85
C TYR A 122 -26.44 7.35 -0.63
N SER A 123 -25.50 7.12 -1.56
CA SER A 123 -24.16 7.68 -1.44
C SER A 123 -24.14 9.21 -1.47
N LYS A 124 -25.02 9.83 -2.28
CA LYS A 124 -25.13 11.29 -2.37
C LYS A 124 -25.67 11.88 -1.07
N TYR A 125 -26.83 11.42 -0.62
CA TYR A 125 -27.48 11.92 0.61
C TYR A 125 -26.65 11.65 1.85
N LEU A 126 -25.97 10.50 1.93
CA LEU A 126 -25.05 10.22 3.03
C LEU A 126 -23.90 11.24 3.04
N GLY A 127 -23.36 11.58 1.87
CA GLY A 127 -22.31 12.60 1.76
C GLY A 127 -22.79 14.00 2.13
N GLU A 128 -24.02 14.37 1.77
CA GLU A 128 -24.63 15.65 2.15
C GLU A 128 -24.90 15.71 3.66
N MET A 129 -25.47 14.65 4.23
CA MET A 129 -25.73 14.52 5.65
C MET A 129 -24.42 14.59 6.46
N VAL A 130 -23.40 13.85 6.02
CA VAL A 130 -22.04 13.88 6.61
C VAL A 130 -21.46 15.29 6.62
N LYS A 131 -21.71 16.08 5.58
CA LYS A 131 -21.25 17.48 5.49
C LYS A 131 -22.06 18.44 6.35
N SER A 132 -23.32 18.11 6.65
CA SER A 132 -24.18 18.93 7.49
C SER A 132 -24.08 18.65 8.98
N LEU A 133 -23.36 17.58 9.40
CA LEU A 133 -23.14 17.34 10.83
C LEU A 133 -22.32 18.47 11.44
N THR A 134 -22.70 18.82 12.65
CA THR A 134 -21.95 19.73 13.50
C THR A 134 -20.68 19.05 14.02
N GLU A 135 -19.70 19.85 14.43
CA GLU A 135 -18.42 19.32 14.96
C GLU A 135 -18.64 18.39 16.16
N VAL A 136 -19.63 18.69 17.00
CA VAL A 136 -20.01 17.88 18.18
C VAL A 136 -20.48 16.49 17.76
N GLU A 137 -21.40 16.41 16.79
CA GLU A 137 -21.92 15.13 16.33
C GLU A 137 -20.85 14.31 15.58
N VAL A 138 -19.91 14.99 14.91
CA VAL A 138 -18.76 14.32 14.31
C VAL A 138 -17.86 13.74 15.40
N GLU A 139 -17.58 14.48 16.46
CA GLU A 139 -16.77 14.00 17.59
C GLU A 139 -17.42 12.78 18.25
N GLU A 140 -18.71 12.85 18.62
CA GLU A 140 -19.46 11.73 19.18
C GLU A 140 -19.40 10.49 18.27
N ALA A 141 -19.61 10.66 16.97
CA ALA A 141 -19.54 9.57 16.01
C ALA A 141 -18.12 9.01 15.84
N THR A 142 -17.08 9.83 16.02
CA THR A 142 -15.68 9.35 16.02
C THR A 142 -15.36 8.56 17.28
N GLU A 143 -15.80 9.00 18.45
CA GLU A 143 -15.63 8.26 19.71
C GLU A 143 -16.33 6.91 19.64
N GLN A 144 -17.57 6.89 19.15
CA GLN A 144 -18.33 5.67 18.96
C GLN A 144 -17.66 4.72 17.94
N ALA A 145 -17.08 5.25 16.86
CA ALA A 145 -16.30 4.44 15.92
C ALA A 145 -15.06 3.84 16.59
N VAL A 146 -14.36 4.58 17.45
CA VAL A 146 -13.21 4.09 18.22
C VAL A 146 -13.65 3.00 19.19
N GLU A 147 -14.79 3.18 19.87
CA GLU A 147 -15.35 2.17 20.77
C GLU A 147 -15.72 0.89 20.02
N TRP A 148 -16.44 0.99 18.90
CA TRP A 148 -16.83 -0.18 18.08
C TRP A 148 -15.62 -0.91 17.51
N ASN A 149 -14.53 -0.19 17.22
CA ASN A 149 -13.27 -0.79 16.79
C ASN A 149 -12.53 -1.53 17.93
N LYS A 150 -12.77 -1.16 19.19
CA LYS A 150 -12.15 -1.78 20.37
C LYS A 150 -12.97 -2.96 20.90
N GLN A 151 -14.26 -2.75 21.12
CA GLN A 151 -15.16 -3.70 21.79
C GLN A 151 -15.96 -4.56 20.79
N GLY A 152 -15.99 -4.16 19.52
CA GLY A 152 -16.87 -4.73 18.52
C GLY A 152 -18.15 -3.90 18.36
N VAL A 153 -18.82 -4.12 17.22
CA VAL A 153 -20.07 -3.43 16.88
C VAL A 153 -21.21 -3.96 17.77
N PRO A 154 -22.15 -3.11 18.23
CA PRO A 154 -23.30 -3.56 19.01
C PRO A 154 -24.08 -4.71 18.34
N PRO A 155 -24.59 -5.69 19.12
CA PRO A 155 -25.30 -6.86 18.58
C PRO A 155 -26.46 -6.51 17.66
N ASP A 156 -27.20 -5.45 17.96
CA ASP A 156 -28.36 -5.01 17.16
C ASP A 156 -27.94 -4.57 15.76
N VAL A 157 -26.83 -3.82 15.68
CA VAL A 157 -26.26 -3.37 14.41
C VAL A 157 -25.67 -4.54 13.63
N GLN A 158 -25.06 -5.51 14.32
CA GLN A 158 -24.60 -6.74 13.69
C GLN A 158 -25.76 -7.57 13.14
N ALA A 159 -26.84 -7.74 13.90
CA ALA A 159 -28.02 -8.48 13.50
C ALA A 159 -28.73 -7.84 12.30
N ASP A 160 -28.91 -6.52 12.31
CA ASP A 160 -29.47 -5.76 11.18
C ASP A 160 -28.60 -5.89 9.92
N THR A 161 -27.28 -5.86 10.08
CA THR A 161 -26.34 -6.06 8.96
C THR A 161 -26.39 -7.49 8.42
N ALA A 162 -26.50 -8.50 9.30
CA ALA A 162 -26.55 -9.90 8.92
C ALA A 162 -27.86 -10.26 8.19
N ARG A 163 -29.02 -9.77 8.67
CA ARG A 163 -30.33 -9.99 8.03
C ARG A 163 -30.35 -9.56 6.57
N ARG A 164 -29.83 -8.37 6.28
CA ARG A 164 -29.78 -7.85 4.90
C ARG A 164 -28.93 -8.71 3.97
N LYS A 165 -27.77 -9.18 4.46
CA LYS A 165 -26.92 -10.07 3.66
C LYS A 165 -27.59 -11.39 3.34
N SER A 166 -28.44 -11.91 4.24
CA SER A 166 -29.23 -13.12 3.93
C SER A 166 -30.37 -12.85 2.95
N GLU A 167 -30.97 -11.66 3.00
CA GLU A 167 -32.06 -11.27 2.09
C GLU A 167 -31.57 -11.03 0.65
N ASP A 168 -30.33 -10.57 0.45
CA ASP A 168 -29.73 -10.39 -0.88
C ASP A 168 -29.31 -11.73 -1.56
N ILE A 169 -29.33 -12.85 -0.83
CA ILE A 169 -28.83 -14.17 -1.31
C ILE A 169 -29.99 -15.14 -1.65
N LEU A 170 -31.22 -14.85 -1.22
CA LEU A 170 -32.43 -15.66 -1.49
C LEU A 170 -33.26 -15.06 -2.62
#